data_AF-A0ABD4ZC08-F1
#
_entry.id   AF-A0ABD4ZC08-F1
#
_cell.length_a   1.000
_cell.length_b   1.000
_cell.length_c   1.000
_cell.angle_alpha   90.00
_cell.angle_beta   90.00
_cell.angle_gamma   90.00
#
_symmetry.space_group_name_H-M   'P 1'
#
loop_
_entity.id
_entity.type
_entity.pdbx_description
1 polymer ?
#
loop_
_entity_poly.entity_id
_entity_poly.type
_entity_poly.pdbx_seq_one_letter_code
_entity_poly.pdbx_strand_id
1 'polypeptide(L)'
;SSYHDIFEEYKAVRENALLVDYSHMSIISVMGDDAWALVNYMVSADVSIIRDEQGIYSLLLNADGDIRGDAYVLCAADGYYILSESLTSKEIIDVLNEVLT
;
A
#
# COMPACT_ATOMS: atom_id res chain seq x y z
N SER A 1 28.21 8.08 -6.10
CA SER A 1 26.98 7.64 -5.41
C SER A 1 25.93 8.71 -5.64
N SER A 2 24.66 8.34 -5.87
CA SER A 2 23.56 9.32 -5.96
C SER A 2 23.18 9.90 -4.59
N TYR A 3 23.72 9.34 -3.50
CA TYR A 3 23.46 9.74 -2.10
C TYR A 3 24.75 9.75 -1.25
N HIS A 4 24.61 10.09 0.04
CA HIS A 4 25.72 10.28 0.97
C HIS A 4 26.27 8.94 1.48
N ASP A 5 27.27 8.98 2.35
CA ASP A 5 27.77 7.79 3.02
C ASP A 5 26.72 7.22 3.99
N ILE A 6 26.65 5.89 4.11
CA ILE A 6 25.65 5.20 4.93
C ILE A 6 25.72 5.60 6.41
N PHE A 7 26.89 5.92 6.95
CA PHE A 7 27.02 6.37 8.33
C PHE A 7 26.52 7.80 8.52
N GLU A 8 26.70 8.66 7.52
CA GLU A 8 26.15 10.02 7.53
C GLU A 8 24.62 9.99 7.46
N GLU A 9 24.03 9.16 6.59
CA GLU A 9 22.58 8.98 6.49
C GLU A 9 21.99 8.37 7.77
N TYR A 10 22.66 7.36 8.34
CA TYR A 10 22.24 6.76 9.61
C TYR A 10 22.29 7.76 10.77
N LYS A 11 23.31 8.63 10.81
CA LYS A 11 23.39 9.70 11.81
C LYS A 11 22.29 10.74 11.60
N ALA A 12 22.02 11.12 10.34
CA ALA A 12 20.97 12.07 9.99
C ALA A 12 19.58 11.60 10.44
N VAL A 13 19.21 10.33 10.23
CA VAL A 13 17.92 9.78 10.68
C VAL A 13 17.81 9.67 12.21
N ARG A 14 18.94 9.58 12.94
CA ARG A 14 18.95 9.49 14.40
C ARG A 14 18.91 10.84 15.10
N GLU A 15 19.56 11.85 14.52
CA GLU A 15 19.76 13.14 15.17
C GLU A 15 18.91 14.26 14.56
N ASN A 16 18.41 14.09 13.32
CA ASN A 16 17.69 15.11 12.57
C ASN A 16 16.52 14.50 11.76
N ALA A 17 16.51 14.73 10.44
CA ALA A 17 15.55 14.20 9.49
C ALA A 17 16.29 13.64 8.27
N LEU A 18 15.67 12.66 7.60
CA LEU A 18 16.17 12.07 6.37
C LEU A 18 15.11 12.21 5.28
N LEU A 19 15.49 12.73 4.11
CA LEU A 19 14.66 12.71 2.91
C LEU A 19 14.99 11.44 2.12
N VAL A 20 13.97 10.63 1.82
CA VAL A 20 14.13 9.33 1.14
C VAL A 20 13.37 9.34 -0.18
N ASP A 21 13.99 8.76 -1.20
CA ASP A 21 13.35 8.54 -2.49
C ASP A 21 12.56 7.23 -2.48
N TYR A 22 11.23 7.35 -2.52
CA TYR A 22 10.27 6.24 -2.58
C TYR A 22 9.71 6.01 -3.99
N SER A 23 10.40 6.45 -5.05
CA SER A 23 9.91 6.31 -6.43
C SER A 23 9.69 4.86 -6.89
N HIS A 24 10.17 3.87 -6.14
CA HIS A 24 9.94 2.44 -6.39
C HIS A 24 8.62 1.93 -5.79
N MET A 25 7.99 2.69 -4.90
CA MET A 25 6.73 2.31 -4.26
C MET A 25 5.64 2.20 -5.32
N SER A 26 4.95 1.07 -5.34
CA SER A 26 3.78 0.88 -6.17
C SER A 26 2.61 1.67 -5.60
N ILE A 27 1.92 2.40 -6.47
CA ILE A 27 0.74 3.17 -6.12
C ILE A 27 -0.34 2.86 -7.17
N ILE A 28 -1.52 2.42 -6.71
CA ILE A 28 -2.71 2.27 -7.55
C ILE A 28 -3.92 2.91 -6.89
N SER A 29 -4.97 3.14 -7.67
CA SER A 29 -6.25 3.67 -7.19
C SER A 29 -7.42 2.76 -7.58
N VAL A 30 -8.35 2.54 -6.65
CA VAL A 30 -9.61 1.83 -6.87
C VAL A 30 -10.75 2.80 -6.55
N MET A 31 -11.60 3.10 -7.54
CA MET A 31 -12.58 4.19 -7.48
C MET A 31 -13.97 3.71 -7.88
N GLY A 32 -15.00 4.40 -7.38
CA GLY A 32 -16.41 4.12 -7.68
C GLY A 32 -17.17 3.50 -6.50
N ASP A 33 -18.49 3.36 -6.66
CA ASP A 33 -19.43 3.04 -5.58
C ASP A 33 -19.12 1.71 -4.87
N ASP A 34 -18.61 0.72 -5.61
CA ASP A 34 -18.28 -0.62 -5.09
C ASP A 34 -16.80 -0.77 -4.68
N ALA A 35 -16.00 0.32 -4.70
CA ALA A 35 -14.59 0.27 -4.38
C ALA A 35 -14.32 -0.28 -2.97
N TRP A 36 -15.17 0.09 -2.00
CA TRP A 36 -15.07 -0.44 -0.63
C TRP A 36 -15.19 -1.96 -0.60
N ALA A 37 -16.19 -2.53 -1.28
CA ALA A 37 -16.44 -3.97 -1.24
C ALA A 37 -15.24 -4.75 -1.82
N LEU A 38 -14.69 -4.27 -2.94
CA LEU A 38 -13.54 -4.88 -3.60
C LEU A 38 -12.28 -4.79 -2.72
N VAL A 39 -11.95 -3.60 -2.22
CA VAL A 39 -10.73 -3.38 -1.43
C VAL A 39 -10.81 -4.11 -0.09
N ASN A 40 -11.97 -4.08 0.57
CA ASN A 40 -12.19 -4.78 1.85
C ASN A 40 -12.18 -6.31 1.70
N TYR A 41 -12.51 -6.84 0.52
CA TYR A 41 -12.35 -8.27 0.24
C TYR A 41 -10.88 -8.66 -0.01
N MET A 42 -10.12 -7.78 -0.67
CA MET A 42 -8.74 -8.05 -1.07
C MET A 42 -7.77 -8.12 0.12
N VAL A 43 -8.00 -7.34 1.17
CA VAL A 43 -7.02 -7.13 2.25
C VAL A 43 -7.45 -7.78 3.56
N SER A 44 -6.48 -8.16 4.40
CA SER A 44 -6.74 -8.82 5.69
C SER A 44 -7.37 -7.92 6.77
N ALA A 45 -7.20 -6.60 6.67
CA ALA A 45 -7.70 -5.63 7.64
C ALA A 45 -9.11 -5.14 7.28
N ASP A 46 -9.91 -4.78 8.28
CA ASP A 46 -11.22 -4.18 8.07
C ASP A 46 -11.09 -2.71 7.63
N VAL A 47 -11.35 -2.45 6.35
CA VAL A 47 -11.23 -1.13 5.71
C VAL A 47 -12.39 -0.21 6.11
N SER A 48 -13.48 -0.73 6.69
CA SER A 48 -14.63 0.09 7.11
C SER A 48 -14.32 1.04 8.28
N ILE A 49 -13.22 0.82 8.99
CA ILE A 49 -12.84 1.63 10.16
C ILE A 49 -12.13 2.93 9.79
N ILE A 50 -11.60 3.04 8.56
CA ILE A 50 -10.91 4.24 8.09
C ILE A 50 -11.86 5.16 7.32
N ARG A 51 -11.63 6.47 7.46
CA ARG A 51 -12.37 7.55 6.79
C ARG A 51 -11.45 8.30 5.84
N ASP A 52 -12.02 9.23 5.08
CA ASP A 52 -11.25 10.12 4.20
C ASP A 52 -10.01 10.69 4.89
N GLU A 53 -8.90 10.71 4.15
CA GLU A 53 -7.54 11.07 4.61
C GLU A 53 -6.92 10.13 5.66
N GLN A 54 -7.54 8.99 5.96
CA GLN A 54 -6.98 7.97 6.86
C GLN A 54 -6.45 6.76 6.08
N GLY A 55 -5.47 6.08 6.67
CA GLY A 55 -4.88 4.88 6.10
C GLY A 55 -4.78 3.74 7.09
N ILE A 56 -4.77 2.51 6.57
CA ILE A 56 -4.55 1.29 7.34
C ILE A 56 -3.51 0.41 6.66
N TYR A 57 -2.62 -0.17 7.46
CA TYR A 57 -1.70 -1.21 7.00
C TYR A 57 -2.43 -2.55 6.97
N SER A 58 -2.23 -3.32 5.91
CA SER A 58 -2.84 -4.63 5.75
C SER A 58 -1.98 -5.57 4.92
N LEU A 59 -2.32 -6.86 4.95
CA LEU A 59 -1.73 -7.88 4.11
C LEU A 59 -2.66 -8.22 2.95
N LEU A 60 -2.08 -8.64 1.83
CA LEU A 60 -2.76 -9.30 0.73
C LEU A 60 -2.46 -10.80 0.86
N LEU A 61 -3.51 -11.62 0.90
CA LEU A 61 -3.40 -13.07 1.09
C LEU A 61 -3.85 -13.81 -0.17
N ASN A 62 -3.33 -15.02 -0.37
CA ASN A 62 -3.90 -15.96 -1.35
C ASN A 62 -5.11 -16.72 -0.75
N ALA A 63 -5.76 -17.55 -1.56
CA ALA A 63 -6.91 -18.35 -1.10
C ALA A 63 -6.59 -19.35 0.02
N ASP A 64 -5.32 -19.76 0.15
CA ASP A 64 -4.84 -20.66 1.20
C ASP A 64 -4.48 -19.90 2.51
N GLY A 65 -4.51 -18.57 2.49
CA GLY A 65 -4.18 -17.70 3.62
C GLY A 65 -2.70 -17.33 3.73
N ASP A 66 -1.86 -17.69 2.76
CA ASP A 66 -0.46 -17.29 2.73
C ASP A 66 -0.32 -15.83 2.30
N ILE A 67 0.70 -15.17 2.85
CA ILE A 67 1.02 -13.77 2.55
C ILE A 67 1.59 -13.66 1.14
N ARG A 68 0.90 -12.91 0.28
CA ARG A 68 1.42 -12.47 -1.03
C ARG A 68 2.28 -11.22 -0.88
N GLY A 69 1.87 -10.30 -0.01
CA GLY A 69 2.57 -9.06 0.29
C GLY A 69 1.79 -8.18 1.27
N ASP A 70 2.25 -6.96 1.44
CA ASP A 70 1.67 -5.95 2.32
C ASP A 70 1.33 -4.67 1.56
N ALA A 71 0.37 -3.92 2.09
CA ALA A 71 -0.02 -2.64 1.52
C ALA A 71 -0.58 -1.68 2.57
N TYR A 72 -0.42 -0.40 2.30
CA TYR A 72 -1.21 0.66 2.93
C TYR A 72 -2.43 0.95 2.07
N VAL A 73 -3.62 0.87 2.66
CA VAL A 73 -4.88 1.29 2.04
C VAL A 73 -5.23 2.67 2.60
N LEU A 74 -5.32 3.66 1.72
CA LEU A 74 -5.67 5.04 2.06
C LEU A 74 -7.07 5.33 1.53
N CYS A 75 -7.98 5.79 2.40
CA CYS A 75 -9.31 6.22 1.99
C CYS A 75 -9.25 7.64 1.43
N ALA A 76 -9.88 7.82 0.28
CA ALA A 76 -10.02 9.10 -0.43
C ALA A 76 -11.51 9.35 -0.73
N ALA A 77 -11.85 10.60 -1.07
CA ALA A 77 -13.23 11.02 -1.31
C ALA A 77 -14.03 10.10 -2.26
N ASP A 78 -13.42 9.59 -3.33
CA ASP A 78 -14.10 8.79 -4.36
C ASP A 78 -13.64 7.31 -4.41
N GLY A 79 -12.91 6.84 -3.38
CA GLY A 79 -12.41 5.46 -3.32
C GLY A 79 -11.17 5.27 -2.45
N TYR A 80 -10.19 4.51 -2.94
CA TYR A 80 -9.01 4.12 -2.19
C TYR A 80 -7.73 4.18 -3.02
N TYR A 81 -6.63 4.58 -2.38
CA TYR A 81 -5.28 4.36 -2.90
C TYR A 81 -4.65 3.17 -2.18
N ILE A 82 -3.94 2.33 -2.92
CA ILE A 82 -3.20 1.19 -2.39
C ILE A 82 -1.73 1.39 -2.70
N LEU A 83 -0.91 1.42 -1.65
CA LEU A 83 0.53 1.64 -1.71
C LEU A 83 1.25 0.38 -1.24
N SER A 84 2.25 -0.09 -1.96
CA SER A 84 3.05 -1.26 -1.57
C SER A 84 4.52 -1.10 -1.94
N GLU A 85 5.41 -1.51 -1.04
CA GLU A 85 6.84 -1.68 -1.32
C GLU A 85 7.18 -3.12 -1.75
N SER A 86 6.38 -4.11 -1.35
CA SER A 86 6.64 -5.53 -1.60
C SER A 86 6.02 -6.05 -2.90
N LEU A 87 4.99 -5.37 -3.42
CA LEU A 87 4.27 -5.74 -4.64
C LEU A 87 4.38 -4.65 -5.70
N THR A 88 4.47 -5.06 -6.95
CA THR A 88 4.34 -4.18 -8.12
C THR A 88 2.89 -3.75 -8.32
N SER A 89 2.65 -2.58 -8.93
CA SER A 89 1.30 -2.16 -9.31
C SER A 89 0.56 -3.21 -10.15
N LYS A 90 1.29 -3.96 -10.99
CA LYS A 90 0.72 -5.04 -11.80
C LYS A 90 0.22 -6.19 -10.93
N GLU A 91 1.01 -6.65 -9.97
CA GLU A 91 0.61 -7.75 -9.07
C GLU A 91 -0.63 -7.38 -8.26
N ILE A 92 -0.72 -6.15 -7.76
CA ILE A 92 -1.90 -5.67 -7.03
C ILE A 92 -3.14 -5.68 -7.95
N ILE A 93 -3.01 -5.20 -9.19
CA ILE A 93 -4.09 -5.21 -10.18
C ILE A 93 -4.51 -6.64 -10.53
N ASP A 94 -3.55 -7.56 -10.69
CA ASP A 94 -3.84 -8.96 -10.99
C ASP A 94 -4.63 -9.61 -9.84
N VAL A 95 -4.27 -9.34 -8.57
CA VAL A 95 -5.06 -9.79 -7.40
C VAL A 95 -6.47 -9.21 -7.41
N LEU A 96 -6.64 -7.92 -7.69
CA LEU A 96 -7.96 -7.29 -7.77
C LEU A 96 -8.83 -7.94 -8.86
N ASN A 97 -8.23 -8.26 -10.01
CA ASN A 97 -8.95 -8.91 -11.11
C ASN A 97 -9.37 -10.34 -10.77
N GLU A 98 -8.58 -11.09 -9.99
CA GLU A 98 -8.96 -12.42 -9.48
C GLU A 98 -10.24 -12.36 -8.61
N VAL A 99 -10.46 -11.26 -7.89
CA VAL A 99 -11.67 -11.06 -7.06
C VAL A 99 -12.91 -10.76 -7.92
N LEU A 100 -12.73 -10.15 -9.09
CA LEU A 100 -13.82 -9.73 -9.97
C LEU A 100 -14.32 -10.83 -10.92
N THR A 101 -13.59 -11.95 -11.02
CA THR A 101 -13.93 -13.12 -11.85
C THR A 101 -14.66 -14.20 -11.07
#